data_AF-A0ABD3NRU3-F1
#
_entry.id   AF-A0ABD3NRU3-F1
#
_cell.length_a   1.000
_cell.length_b   1.000
_cell.length_c   1.000
_cell.angle_alpha   90.00
_cell.angle_beta   90.00
_cell.angle_gamma   90.00
#
_symmetry.space_group_name_H-M   'P 1'
#
loop_
_entity.id
_entity.type
_entity.pdbx_description
1 polymer ?
#
loop_
_entity_poly.entity_id
_entity_poly.type
_entity_poly.pdbx_seq_one_letter_code
_entity_poly.pdbx_strand_id
1 'polypeptide(L)'
;MMFVVAVVAIASFVGGGGGGARRGVEAFRGEGLHALPPRRRPSSPSTHSIFSTTADATVVVDVNVGRVDVDVDVDDDDYASPPLVSPDDVLRISRGGVAVVPNWLPPRLVTAMREDARRLFADGQFRPDGLTNTALRSREEQGFSPGADRQTFRGGGAGWNDRDVGDHEARLEFADRMGRLREELAVGLDRPTLSDDGEREEEGGGEEEEGGGGGGGGGGGGGTGRSRSGRHEITYNWYEPGAKLGRHLDEHHEETKGTKGWIRPSRRSVTWLVYLNDDWSAEDDGGTLRCFPRTEEGMRNNDVPVGAHEGNLQVGWVGENGQHPVFLDCFRPSGGAALYRVATTSSSSSSSNHERRIIILSVRDFDVPAQPIEFAAFLNDEARETFEQISTSRLDPRFARPHACPGATEDERDETTADAVVAAVDDRDHRPSNDGGTIVDVTPAAGTLVLFDSVTLPHLVREVTGTRQRIAATGWFHEDSQFVLEV
;
A
#
# COMPACT_ATOMS: atom_id res chain seq x y z
N MET A 1 46.60 3.16 8.62
CA MET A 1 45.16 2.85 8.72
C MET A 1 44.60 2.93 7.31
N MET A 2 44.45 1.78 6.67
CA MET A 2 44.03 1.61 5.28
C MET A 2 42.73 0.80 5.35
N PHE A 3 41.65 1.35 4.81
CA PHE A 3 40.36 0.66 4.77
C PHE A 3 40.35 -0.26 3.55
N VAL A 4 40.13 -1.55 3.81
CA VAL A 4 39.93 -2.58 2.79
C VAL A 4 38.44 -2.62 2.48
N VAL A 5 38.08 -2.21 1.26
CA VAL A 5 36.76 -2.43 0.65
C VAL A 5 36.74 -3.86 0.14
N ALA A 6 35.83 -4.70 0.66
CA ALA A 6 35.60 -6.04 0.13
C ALA A 6 34.63 -5.95 -1.06
N VAL A 7 35.20 -6.02 -2.28
CA VAL A 7 34.47 -6.25 -3.52
C VAL A 7 34.12 -7.74 -3.59
N VAL A 8 32.83 -8.07 -3.59
CA VAL A 8 32.37 -9.44 -3.90
C VAL A 8 32.26 -9.57 -5.41
N ALA A 9 33.23 -10.25 -6.03
CA ALA A 9 33.18 -10.64 -7.43
C ALA A 9 32.37 -11.94 -7.57
N ILE A 10 31.29 -11.92 -8.35
CA ILE A 10 30.56 -13.11 -8.78
C ILE A 10 31.33 -13.71 -9.97
N ALA A 11 32.00 -14.84 -9.76
CA ALA A 11 32.58 -15.64 -10.83
C ALA A 11 31.66 -16.83 -11.15
N SER A 12 31.10 -16.82 -12.35
CA SER A 12 30.45 -17.97 -12.98
C SER A 12 31.49 -19.07 -13.23
N PHE A 13 31.24 -20.30 -12.74
CA PHE A 13 32.02 -21.48 -13.13
C PHE A 13 31.12 -22.57 -13.69
N VAL A 14 31.40 -22.92 -14.95
CA VAL A 14 30.85 -24.06 -15.67
C VAL A 14 31.69 -25.30 -15.37
N GLY A 15 31.04 -26.38 -14.93
CA GLY A 15 31.39 -27.77 -15.26
C GLY A 15 32.47 -28.49 -14.44
N GLY A 16 32.12 -29.68 -13.92
CA GLY A 16 33.07 -30.81 -13.83
C GLY A 16 33.16 -31.54 -12.48
N GLY A 17 32.42 -32.64 -12.38
CA GLY A 17 32.75 -33.94 -11.75
C GLY A 17 33.71 -34.06 -10.56
N GLY A 18 33.21 -34.72 -9.51
CA GLY A 18 33.89 -35.86 -8.89
C GLY A 18 34.58 -35.66 -7.52
N GLY A 19 34.25 -36.56 -6.58
CA GLY A 19 35.16 -37.01 -5.52
C GLY A 19 35.10 -36.24 -4.21
N GLY A 20 34.72 -36.93 -3.14
CA GLY A 20 34.48 -36.33 -1.82
C GLY A 20 35.71 -36.11 -0.95
N ALA A 21 35.51 -35.37 0.14
CA ALA A 21 36.18 -35.56 1.43
C ALA A 21 35.52 -34.65 2.48
N ARG A 22 35.23 -35.23 3.64
CA ARG A 22 34.84 -34.52 4.87
C ARG A 22 36.00 -33.63 5.34
N ARG A 23 35.71 -32.39 5.75
CA ARG A 23 36.51 -31.64 6.75
C ARG A 23 35.63 -30.65 7.50
N GLY A 24 35.92 -30.54 8.81
CA GLY A 24 35.10 -29.90 9.83
C GLY A 24 35.02 -28.38 9.71
N VAL A 25 33.93 -27.86 10.27
CA VAL A 25 33.66 -26.43 10.43
C VAL A 25 34.18 -26.01 11.79
N GLU A 26 35.27 -25.24 11.81
CA GLU A 26 35.69 -24.44 12.96
C GLU A 26 34.83 -23.17 13.03
N ALA A 27 34.28 -22.92 14.21
CA ALA A 27 33.49 -21.74 14.53
C ALA A 27 34.41 -20.51 14.68
N PHE A 28 34.23 -19.51 13.82
CA PHE A 28 34.77 -18.18 14.05
C PHE A 28 33.86 -17.42 15.03
N ARG A 29 34.37 -17.16 16.24
CA ARG A 29 33.80 -16.16 17.16
C ARG A 29 34.15 -14.77 16.62
N GLY A 30 33.16 -14.03 16.14
CA GLY A 30 33.28 -12.61 15.83
C GLY A 30 33.12 -11.77 17.10
N GLU A 31 34.05 -10.85 17.32
CA GLU A 31 34.02 -9.89 18.42
C GLU A 31 33.03 -8.74 18.16
N GLY A 32 32.52 -8.19 19.28
CA GLY A 32 31.42 -7.23 19.41
C GLY A 32 31.34 -6.07 18.44
N LEU A 33 30.19 -5.96 17.77
CA LEU A 33 29.65 -4.72 17.24
C LEU A 33 28.92 -3.98 18.38
N HIS A 34 29.32 -2.74 18.64
CA HIS A 34 28.65 -1.85 19.59
C HIS A 34 27.31 -1.37 18.99
N ALA A 35 26.20 -1.67 19.68
CA ALA A 35 24.89 -1.14 19.36
C ALA A 35 24.87 0.39 19.51
N LEU A 36 24.37 1.10 18.49
CA LEU A 36 24.09 2.53 18.55
C LEU A 36 22.86 2.79 19.45
N PRO A 37 22.82 3.91 20.19
CA PRO A 37 21.68 4.25 21.03
C PRO A 37 20.46 4.66 20.18
N PRO A 38 19.23 4.35 20.62
CA PRO A 38 18.02 4.79 19.94
C PRO A 38 17.93 6.33 19.90
N ARG A 39 17.56 6.88 18.73
CA ARG A 39 17.32 8.33 18.60
C ARG A 39 16.17 8.75 19.51
N ARG A 40 16.35 9.87 20.22
CA ARG A 40 15.31 10.52 21.03
C ARG A 40 14.27 11.16 20.11
N ARG A 41 12.99 10.96 20.44
CA ARG A 41 11.83 11.59 19.79
C ARG A 41 11.92 13.12 19.83
N PRO A 42 11.54 13.85 18.77
CA PRO A 42 11.18 15.27 18.90
C PRO A 42 9.84 15.39 19.65
N SER A 43 9.77 16.31 20.61
CA SER A 43 8.54 16.62 21.36
C SER A 43 7.58 17.43 20.49
N SER A 44 6.36 16.93 20.29
CA SER A 44 5.29 17.62 19.57
C SER A 44 4.83 18.90 20.33
N PRO A 45 4.59 20.04 19.64
CA PRO A 45 4.01 21.21 20.27
C PRO A 45 2.51 21.02 20.52
N SER A 46 2.05 21.36 21.73
CA SER A 46 0.64 21.35 22.11
C SER A 46 -0.11 22.54 21.49
N THR A 47 -1.05 22.29 20.60
CA THR A 47 -1.97 23.30 20.07
C THR A 47 -3.20 23.43 20.97
N HIS A 48 -3.37 24.58 21.62
CA HIS A 48 -4.61 24.96 22.30
C HIS A 48 -5.51 25.69 21.30
N SER A 49 -6.69 25.13 21.02
CA SER A 49 -7.74 25.78 20.23
C SER A 49 -8.63 26.64 21.15
N ILE A 50 -8.76 27.94 20.82
CA ILE A 50 -9.72 28.86 21.42
C ILE A 50 -10.58 29.40 20.27
N PHE A 51 -11.84 28.97 20.19
CA PHE A 51 -12.86 29.61 19.35
C PHE A 51 -13.75 30.50 20.21
N SER A 52 -13.90 31.75 19.80
CA SER A 52 -14.93 32.68 20.29
C SER A 52 -15.71 33.19 19.09
N THR A 53 -17.03 33.00 19.10
CA THR A 53 -17.96 33.46 18.07
C THR A 53 -18.70 34.70 18.55
N THR A 54 -18.68 35.76 17.74
CA THR A 54 -19.64 36.87 17.85
C THR A 54 -20.18 37.22 16.47
N ALA A 55 -21.50 37.31 16.40
CA ALA A 55 -22.29 37.54 15.20
C ALA A 55 -22.70 39.01 15.01
N ASP A 56 -23.03 39.30 13.75
CA ASP A 56 -23.93 40.31 13.20
C ASP A 56 -23.54 41.80 13.23
N ALA A 57 -23.18 42.30 12.04
CA ALA A 57 -23.40 43.69 11.64
C ALA A 57 -23.98 43.73 10.22
N THR A 58 -25.20 44.25 10.09
CA THR A 58 -25.87 44.51 8.81
C THR A 58 -25.46 45.91 8.32
N VAL A 59 -24.78 45.98 7.17
CA VAL A 59 -24.42 47.27 6.52
C VAL A 59 -25.36 47.53 5.35
N VAL A 60 -26.08 48.65 5.42
CA VAL A 60 -26.89 49.19 4.31
C VAL A 60 -25.98 50.10 3.48
N VAL A 61 -25.74 49.76 2.21
CA VAL A 61 -24.97 50.59 1.28
C VAL A 61 -25.92 51.25 0.29
N ASP A 62 -25.86 52.59 0.25
CA ASP A 62 -26.54 53.44 -0.70
C ASP A 62 -25.68 53.56 -1.98
N VAL A 63 -26.24 53.21 -3.14
CA VAL A 63 -25.47 53.05 -4.39
C VAL A 63 -25.41 54.38 -5.14
N ASN A 64 -24.23 55.01 -5.14
CA ASN A 64 -23.92 56.14 -6.01
C ASN A 64 -23.00 55.67 -7.15
N VAL A 65 -23.46 55.84 -8.39
CA VAL A 65 -22.80 55.31 -9.61
C VAL A 65 -21.63 56.22 -10.01
N GLY A 66 -20.48 56.00 -9.37
CA GLY A 66 -19.18 56.48 -9.81
C GLY A 66 -18.23 55.29 -9.89
N ARG A 67 -17.58 55.07 -11.04
CA ARG A 67 -16.62 53.99 -11.24
C ARG A 67 -15.38 54.30 -10.39
N VAL A 68 -15.32 53.71 -9.21
CA VAL A 68 -14.15 53.68 -8.34
C VAL A 68 -13.50 52.33 -8.59
N ASP A 69 -12.29 52.33 -9.13
CA ASP A 69 -11.42 51.16 -9.10
C ASP A 69 -10.98 50.99 -7.65
N VAL A 70 -11.74 50.19 -6.90
CA VAL A 70 -11.38 49.79 -5.54
C VAL A 70 -10.45 48.60 -5.71
N ASP A 71 -9.16 48.81 -5.50
CA ASP A 71 -8.24 47.74 -5.13
C ASP A 71 -8.72 47.22 -3.77
N VAL A 72 -9.68 46.29 -3.82
CA VAL A 72 -10.03 45.49 -2.66
C VAL A 72 -8.84 44.55 -2.53
N ASP A 73 -7.90 44.90 -1.64
CA ASP A 73 -7.09 43.91 -0.94
C ASP A 73 -8.11 43.01 -0.24
N VAL A 74 -8.64 42.04 -0.99
CA VAL A 74 -9.32 40.90 -0.40
C VAL A 74 -8.19 40.23 0.32
N ASP A 75 -8.05 40.54 1.61
CA ASP A 75 -7.35 39.67 2.53
C ASP A 75 -7.89 38.28 2.20
N ASP A 76 -7.06 37.47 1.52
CA ASP A 76 -7.28 36.05 1.28
C ASP A 76 -7.20 35.42 2.67
N ASP A 77 -8.20 35.75 3.50
CA ASP A 77 -8.47 35.23 4.82
C ASP A 77 -8.69 33.75 4.60
N ASP A 78 -7.58 33.01 4.60
CA ASP A 78 -7.31 31.68 5.14
C ASP A 78 -8.52 30.75 5.29
N TYR A 79 -9.43 30.75 4.31
CA TYR A 79 -10.53 29.81 4.20
C TYR A 79 -9.90 28.48 3.83
N ALA A 80 -9.38 27.80 4.86
CA ALA A 80 -8.89 26.45 4.77
C ALA A 80 -9.92 25.64 3.98
N SER A 81 -9.49 25.09 2.85
CA SER A 81 -10.34 24.23 2.04
C SER A 81 -10.92 23.13 2.95
N PRO A 82 -12.21 22.75 2.78
CA PRO A 82 -12.78 21.68 3.57
C PRO A 82 -11.95 20.40 3.38
N PRO A 83 -11.83 19.56 4.42
CA PRO A 83 -11.03 18.34 4.34
C PRO A 83 -11.56 17.42 3.25
N LEU A 84 -10.64 16.76 2.53
CA LEU A 84 -10.95 15.85 1.43
C LEU A 84 -11.54 14.52 1.91
N VAL A 85 -11.30 14.14 3.16
CA VAL A 85 -11.87 12.96 3.82
C VAL A 85 -12.34 13.29 5.23
N SER A 86 -13.34 12.57 5.73
CA SER A 86 -13.85 12.82 7.09
C SER A 86 -12.92 12.21 8.16
N PRO A 87 -12.95 12.72 9.40
CA PRO A 87 -12.25 12.07 10.52
C PRO A 87 -12.68 10.61 10.75
N ASP A 88 -13.94 10.27 10.45
CA ASP A 88 -14.44 8.90 10.56
C ASP A 88 -13.82 7.96 9.51
N ASP A 89 -13.56 8.47 8.29
CA ASP A 89 -12.85 7.72 7.25
C ASP A 89 -11.42 7.41 7.67
N VAL A 90 -10.73 8.41 8.21
CA VAL A 90 -9.37 8.26 8.76
C VAL A 90 -9.35 7.24 9.90
N LEU A 91 -10.29 7.33 10.84
CA LEU A 91 -10.43 6.38 11.94
C LEU A 91 -10.74 4.96 11.46
N ARG A 92 -11.53 4.84 10.39
CA ARG A 92 -11.85 3.54 9.78
C ARG A 92 -10.61 2.92 9.16
N ILE A 93 -9.80 3.68 8.43
CA ILE A 93 -8.51 3.22 7.88
C ILE A 93 -7.56 2.81 9.02
N SER A 94 -7.41 3.66 10.05
CA SER A 94 -6.49 3.40 11.17
C SER A 94 -6.83 2.15 11.98
N ARG A 95 -8.05 1.61 11.82
CA ARG A 95 -8.53 0.38 12.49
C ARG A 95 -8.48 -0.87 11.60
N GLY A 96 -8.00 -0.76 10.36
CA GLY A 96 -7.93 -1.88 9.40
C GLY A 96 -9.22 -2.05 8.59
N GLY A 97 -9.99 -0.97 8.46
CA GLY A 97 -11.16 -0.89 7.59
C GLY A 97 -10.83 -0.32 6.21
N VAL A 98 -11.89 -0.12 5.43
CA VAL A 98 -11.85 0.57 4.14
C VAL A 98 -12.76 1.79 4.20
N ALA A 99 -12.26 2.94 3.75
CA ALA A 99 -13.05 4.15 3.57
C ALA A 99 -13.46 4.26 2.10
N VAL A 100 -14.74 4.57 1.86
CA VAL A 100 -15.34 4.69 0.53
C VAL A 100 -16.07 6.02 0.45
N VAL A 101 -15.52 6.97 -0.31
CA VAL A 101 -16.00 8.34 -0.39
C VAL A 101 -16.59 8.59 -1.78
N PRO A 102 -17.92 8.53 -1.94
CA PRO A 102 -18.58 8.78 -3.22
C PRO A 102 -18.48 10.26 -3.61
N ASN A 103 -18.52 10.55 -4.91
CA ASN A 103 -18.46 11.91 -5.45
C ASN A 103 -17.23 12.71 -4.96
N TRP A 104 -16.14 12.02 -4.64
CA TRP A 104 -14.91 12.64 -4.16
C TRP A 104 -14.20 13.42 -5.26
N LEU A 105 -14.14 12.86 -6.48
CA LEU A 105 -13.56 13.55 -7.63
C LEU A 105 -14.65 14.38 -8.35
N PRO A 106 -14.42 15.70 -8.61
CA PRO A 106 -15.40 16.52 -9.29
C PRO A 106 -15.78 15.94 -10.66
N PRO A 107 -17.07 15.99 -11.08
CA PRO A 107 -17.52 15.40 -12.35
C PRO A 107 -16.73 15.86 -13.57
N ARG A 108 -16.29 17.13 -13.62
CA ARG A 108 -15.46 17.63 -14.73
C ARG A 108 -14.11 16.89 -14.84
N LEU A 109 -13.49 16.59 -13.71
CA LEU A 109 -12.17 15.97 -13.65
C LEU A 109 -12.30 14.45 -13.86
N VAL A 110 -13.38 13.83 -13.38
CA VAL A 110 -13.76 12.45 -13.72
C VAL A 110 -13.84 12.27 -15.24
N THR A 111 -14.58 13.15 -15.94
CA THR A 111 -14.71 13.09 -17.40
C THR A 111 -13.36 13.28 -18.08
N ALA A 112 -12.58 14.29 -17.67
CA ALA A 112 -11.28 14.56 -18.28
C ALA A 112 -10.30 13.37 -18.12
N MET A 113 -10.19 12.81 -16.91
CA MET A 113 -9.31 11.65 -16.64
C MET A 113 -9.76 10.38 -17.36
N ARG A 114 -11.07 10.18 -17.51
CA ARG A 114 -11.59 9.04 -18.28
C ARG A 114 -11.23 9.14 -19.75
N GLU A 115 -11.45 10.30 -20.37
CA GLU A 115 -11.12 10.53 -21.77
C GLU A 115 -9.62 10.51 -22.02
N ASP A 116 -8.83 10.95 -21.04
CA ASP A 116 -7.38 10.75 -21.01
C ASP A 116 -7.00 9.26 -21.03
N ALA A 117 -7.49 8.48 -20.07
CA ALA A 117 -7.21 7.04 -19.99
C ALA A 117 -7.63 6.29 -21.27
N ARG A 118 -8.78 6.63 -21.86
CA ARG A 118 -9.25 6.06 -23.13
C ARG A 118 -8.33 6.38 -24.30
N ARG A 119 -7.86 7.63 -24.41
CA ARG A 119 -6.89 8.03 -25.45
C ARG A 119 -5.57 7.31 -25.28
N LEU A 120 -5.01 7.32 -24.07
CA LEU A 120 -3.76 6.62 -23.75
C LEU A 120 -3.84 5.12 -24.07
N PHE A 121 -4.99 4.48 -23.80
CA PHE A 121 -5.22 3.09 -24.16
C PHE A 121 -5.27 2.89 -25.68
N ALA A 122 -6.04 3.72 -26.40
CA ALA A 122 -6.11 3.68 -27.87
C ALA A 122 -4.75 3.92 -28.54
N ASP A 123 -3.90 4.75 -27.92
CA ASP A 123 -2.54 5.05 -28.36
C ASP A 123 -1.51 3.97 -27.95
N GLY A 124 -1.96 2.87 -27.35
CA GLY A 124 -1.10 1.73 -26.97
C GLY A 124 -0.14 2.01 -25.82
N GLN A 125 -0.43 3.00 -24.97
CA GLN A 125 0.43 3.39 -23.84
C GLN A 125 0.30 2.45 -22.63
N PHE A 126 -0.75 1.63 -22.60
CA PHE A 126 -0.96 0.65 -21.53
C PHE A 126 -0.08 -0.58 -21.74
N ARG A 127 0.37 -1.16 -20.62
CA ARG A 127 1.16 -2.40 -20.59
C ARG A 127 0.43 -3.45 -19.76
N PRO A 128 0.43 -4.73 -20.17
CA PRO A 128 -0.03 -5.81 -19.31
C PRO A 128 0.70 -5.79 -17.95
N ASP A 129 -0.03 -6.01 -16.87
CA ASP A 129 0.54 -6.07 -15.53
C ASP A 129 0.44 -7.50 -14.98
N GLY A 130 1.60 -8.11 -14.74
CA GLY A 130 1.73 -9.53 -14.37
C GLY A 130 1.15 -9.92 -13.01
N LEU A 131 0.57 -8.98 -12.25
CA LEU A 131 -0.06 -9.28 -10.96
C LEU A 131 -1.26 -10.23 -11.06
N THR A 132 -1.89 -10.37 -12.23
CA THR A 132 -2.99 -11.32 -12.46
C THR A 132 -2.53 -12.77 -12.67
N ASN A 133 -1.28 -12.99 -13.10
CA ASN A 133 -0.76 -14.30 -13.53
C ASN A 133 0.29 -14.92 -12.60
N THR A 134 0.50 -14.37 -11.40
CA THR A 134 1.56 -14.85 -10.49
C THR A 134 1.38 -16.29 -10.00
N ALA A 135 0.22 -16.93 -10.22
CA ALA A 135 -0.03 -18.31 -9.77
C ALA A 135 0.65 -19.42 -10.61
N LEU A 136 1.23 -19.10 -11.78
CA LEU A 136 1.91 -20.10 -12.64
C LEU A 136 3.41 -20.19 -12.35
N ARG A 137 3.98 -21.39 -12.50
CA ARG A 137 5.31 -21.76 -11.98
C ARG A 137 6.47 -21.18 -12.80
N SER A 138 6.26 -20.79 -14.06
CA SER A 138 7.30 -20.12 -14.86
C SER A 138 6.79 -18.93 -15.67
N ARG A 139 7.71 -18.02 -16.02
CA ARG A 139 7.44 -16.85 -16.88
C ARG A 139 7.05 -17.25 -18.31
N GLU A 140 7.51 -18.40 -18.80
CA GLU A 140 7.09 -18.92 -20.11
C GLU A 140 5.65 -19.48 -20.08
N GLU A 141 5.20 -19.96 -18.93
CA GLU A 141 3.81 -20.41 -18.71
C GLU A 141 2.85 -19.24 -18.45
N GLN A 142 3.36 -18.08 -18.04
CA GLN A 142 2.62 -16.84 -17.88
C GLN A 142 2.27 -16.24 -19.25
N GLY A 143 1.30 -16.87 -19.92
CA GLY A 143 0.67 -16.31 -21.10
C GLY A 143 -0.15 -15.08 -20.71
N PHE A 144 0.30 -13.90 -21.12
CA PHE A 144 -0.52 -12.70 -21.01
C PHE A 144 -1.68 -12.78 -21.99
N SER A 145 -2.90 -12.76 -21.47
CA SER A 145 -4.11 -12.64 -22.26
C SER A 145 -4.61 -11.20 -22.14
N PRO A 146 -4.53 -10.39 -23.21
CA PRO A 146 -4.99 -9.00 -23.18
C PRO A 146 -6.43 -8.81 -22.67
N GLY A 147 -7.27 -9.85 -22.78
CA GLY A 147 -8.65 -9.84 -22.28
C GLY A 147 -8.84 -10.40 -20.86
N ALA A 148 -7.90 -11.19 -20.33
CA ALA A 148 -8.02 -11.74 -18.98
C ALA A 148 -7.17 -10.98 -17.93
N ASP A 149 -6.21 -10.19 -18.40
CA ASP A 149 -5.24 -9.53 -17.54
C ASP A 149 -5.51 -8.03 -17.40
N ARG A 150 -5.15 -7.51 -16.22
CA ARG A 150 -5.12 -6.08 -15.98
C ARG A 150 -4.04 -5.44 -16.85
N GLN A 151 -4.35 -4.29 -17.42
CA GLN A 151 -3.37 -3.41 -18.06
C GLN A 151 -3.19 -2.14 -17.24
N THR A 152 -1.98 -1.60 -17.23
CA THR A 152 -1.66 -0.38 -16.50
C THR A 152 -0.92 0.63 -17.35
N PHE A 153 -1.24 1.90 -17.16
CA PHE A 153 -0.43 3.03 -17.63
C PHE A 153 0.22 3.68 -16.42
N ARG A 154 1.55 3.78 -16.43
CA ARG A 154 2.35 4.38 -15.35
C ARG A 154 2.96 5.73 -15.76
N GLY A 155 2.62 6.21 -16.96
CA GLY A 155 3.36 7.26 -17.64
C GLY A 155 4.08 6.79 -18.89
N GLY A 156 4.41 7.73 -19.77
CA GLY A 156 5.38 7.52 -20.85
C GLY A 156 6.81 7.49 -20.29
N GLY A 157 7.79 7.91 -21.09
CA GLY A 157 9.19 7.96 -20.66
C GLY A 157 9.43 8.85 -19.43
N ALA A 158 8.55 9.85 -19.22
CA ALA A 158 8.63 10.78 -18.10
C ALA A 158 7.63 10.48 -16.95
N GLY A 159 7.02 9.28 -16.91
CA GLY A 159 6.13 8.89 -15.82
C GLY A 159 4.75 9.56 -15.86
N TRP A 160 4.02 9.57 -14.73
CA TRP A 160 2.64 10.07 -14.66
C TRP A 160 2.48 11.52 -15.16
N ASN A 161 3.53 12.33 -15.05
CA ASN A 161 3.55 13.74 -15.45
C ASN A 161 4.13 13.97 -16.86
N ASP A 162 4.20 12.93 -17.69
CA ASP A 162 4.66 13.05 -19.08
C ASP A 162 3.74 13.99 -19.88
N ARG A 163 4.28 15.11 -20.35
CA ARG A 163 3.55 16.16 -21.07
C ARG A 163 3.21 15.81 -22.50
N ASP A 164 3.90 14.82 -23.06
CA ASP A 164 3.84 14.51 -24.49
C ASP A 164 2.74 13.48 -24.82
N VAL A 165 2.02 13.00 -23.80
CA VAL A 165 0.94 12.01 -23.96
C VAL A 165 -0.33 12.45 -23.25
N GLY A 166 -1.49 12.10 -23.80
CA GLY A 166 -2.79 12.25 -23.13
C GLY A 166 -3.16 13.69 -22.72
N ASP A 167 -3.87 13.81 -21.61
CA ASP A 167 -4.28 15.04 -20.94
C ASP A 167 -3.40 15.29 -19.72
N HIS A 168 -2.26 15.93 -19.96
CA HIS A 168 -1.34 16.24 -18.88
C HIS A 168 -1.92 17.23 -17.85
N GLU A 169 -2.78 18.16 -18.26
CA GLU A 169 -3.38 19.15 -17.35
C GLU A 169 -4.33 18.47 -16.35
N ALA A 170 -5.22 17.58 -16.82
CA ALA A 170 -6.09 16.81 -15.94
C ALA A 170 -5.30 15.93 -14.96
N ARG A 171 -4.21 15.29 -15.42
CA ARG A 171 -3.34 14.47 -14.56
C ARG A 171 -2.61 15.29 -13.50
N LEU A 172 -2.17 16.51 -13.82
CA LEU A 172 -1.57 17.43 -12.85
C LEU A 172 -2.58 17.89 -11.80
N GLU A 173 -3.79 18.29 -12.22
CA GLU A 173 -4.83 18.71 -11.29
C GLU A 173 -5.21 17.57 -10.32
N PHE A 174 -5.31 16.35 -10.85
CA PHE A 174 -5.53 15.16 -10.05
C PHE A 174 -4.38 14.90 -9.06
N ALA A 175 -3.13 14.99 -9.51
CA ALA A 175 -1.95 14.78 -8.67
C ALA A 175 -1.87 15.81 -7.53
N ASP A 176 -2.20 17.09 -7.78
CA ASP A 176 -2.30 18.13 -6.74
C ASP A 176 -3.32 17.74 -5.65
N ARG A 177 -4.52 17.30 -6.08
CA ARG A 177 -5.56 16.86 -5.16
C ARG A 177 -5.11 15.65 -4.32
N MET A 178 -4.38 14.70 -4.92
CA MET A 178 -3.81 13.56 -4.21
C MET A 178 -2.69 13.97 -3.24
N GLY A 179 -1.91 15.00 -3.58
CA GLY A 179 -0.90 15.59 -2.69
C GLY A 179 -1.53 16.14 -1.40
N ARG A 180 -2.62 16.91 -1.52
CA ARG A 180 -3.38 17.40 -0.36
C ARG A 180 -3.99 16.28 0.48
N LEU A 181 -4.58 15.27 -0.18
CA LEU A 181 -5.14 14.11 0.52
C LEU A 181 -4.06 13.38 1.33
N ARG A 182 -2.86 13.23 0.78
CA ARG A 182 -1.72 12.62 1.47
C ARG A 182 -1.33 13.40 2.73
N GLU A 183 -1.29 14.74 2.66
CA GLU A 183 -1.00 15.61 3.80
C GLU A 183 -2.06 15.45 4.92
N GLU A 184 -3.34 15.43 4.55
CA GLU A 184 -4.42 15.18 5.51
C GLU A 184 -4.29 13.81 6.19
N LEU A 185 -3.97 12.77 5.42
CA LEU A 185 -3.79 11.41 5.93
C LEU A 185 -2.53 11.28 6.79
N ALA A 186 -1.45 11.99 6.47
CA ALA A 186 -0.23 12.02 7.28
C ALA A 186 -0.53 12.47 8.73
N VAL A 187 -1.35 13.53 8.86
CA VAL A 187 -1.80 14.03 10.16
C VAL A 187 -2.81 13.08 10.79
N GLY A 188 -3.84 12.69 10.03
CA GLY A 188 -4.96 11.90 10.55
C GLY A 188 -4.56 10.49 11.02
N LEU A 189 -3.60 9.86 10.36
CA LEU A 189 -3.11 8.53 10.70
C LEU A 189 -1.92 8.53 11.66
N ASP A 190 -1.43 9.70 12.09
CA ASP A 190 -0.20 9.86 12.89
C ASP A 190 1.03 9.23 12.19
N ARG A 191 1.18 9.55 10.89
CA ARG A 191 2.24 9.04 10.00
C ARG A 191 2.95 10.20 9.29
N PRO A 192 3.77 10.99 10.00
CA PRO A 192 4.35 12.22 9.45
C PRO A 192 5.22 12.01 8.20
N THR A 193 5.87 10.85 8.07
CA THR A 193 6.71 10.51 6.91
C THR A 193 5.91 10.25 5.63
N LEU A 194 4.57 10.20 5.70
CA LEU A 194 3.70 10.24 4.52
C LEU A 194 3.75 11.58 3.79
N SER A 195 3.82 12.69 4.53
CA SER A 195 3.86 14.05 3.98
C SER A 195 5.26 14.52 3.62
N ASP A 196 6.29 13.90 4.17
CA ASP A 196 7.67 14.23 3.85
C ASP A 196 7.90 13.93 2.37
N ASP A 197 8.04 14.95 1.52
CA ASP A 197 8.47 14.75 0.14
C ASP A 197 9.93 14.30 0.07
N GLY A 198 10.69 14.51 1.15
CA GLY A 198 12.11 14.30 1.22
C GLY A 198 12.84 15.21 0.24
N GLU A 199 13.63 16.15 0.75
CA GLU A 199 14.66 16.83 -0.05
C GLU A 199 15.82 15.87 -0.35
N ARG A 200 15.54 14.63 -0.77
CA ARG A 200 16.62 13.76 -1.24
C ARG A 200 16.96 14.23 -2.63
N GLU A 201 18.09 14.94 -2.70
CA GLU A 201 18.83 15.16 -3.93
C GLU A 201 18.85 13.81 -4.67
N GLU A 202 18.19 13.75 -5.81
CA GLU A 202 18.29 12.62 -6.74
C GLU A 202 19.75 12.53 -7.18
N GLU A 203 20.61 11.92 -6.36
CA GLU A 203 21.96 11.56 -6.74
C GLU A 203 21.87 10.40 -7.73
N GLY A 204 21.53 10.74 -8.99
CA GLY A 204 22.05 10.14 -10.22
C GLY A 204 22.14 8.62 -10.38
N GLY A 205 21.46 7.81 -9.56
CA GLY A 205 21.52 6.35 -9.58
C GLY A 205 20.55 5.72 -10.56
N GLY A 206 20.45 6.25 -11.77
CA GLY A 206 19.85 5.52 -12.88
C GLY A 206 20.80 4.41 -13.29
N GLU A 207 20.66 3.23 -12.67
CA GLU A 207 21.06 1.99 -13.36
C GLU A 207 20.09 1.83 -14.52
N GLU A 208 20.42 2.51 -15.62
CA GLU A 208 19.99 2.16 -16.95
C GLU A 208 20.25 0.66 -17.13
N GLU A 209 19.18 -0.15 -17.18
CA GLU A 209 19.25 -1.41 -17.92
C GLU A 209 19.69 -1.04 -19.34
N GLU A 210 20.95 -1.34 -19.65
CA GLU A 210 21.61 -1.07 -20.91
C GLU A 210 20.76 -1.57 -22.10
N GLY A 211 20.10 -0.61 -22.76
CA GLY A 211 19.48 -0.77 -24.06
C GLY A 211 19.82 0.46 -24.90
N GLY A 212 21.04 0.49 -25.44
CA GLY A 212 21.67 1.68 -26.00
C GLY A 212 20.94 2.37 -27.17
N GLY A 213 21.19 3.67 -27.27
CA GLY A 213 20.82 4.50 -28.42
C GLY A 213 20.98 5.99 -28.11
N GLY A 214 22.18 6.53 -28.33
CA GLY A 214 22.54 7.90 -27.97
C GLY A 214 21.87 9.01 -28.80
N GLY A 215 21.96 10.23 -28.27
CA GLY A 215 21.62 11.46 -28.99
C GLY A 215 21.49 12.64 -28.03
N GLY A 216 22.57 13.41 -27.89
CA GLY A 216 22.63 14.57 -27.00
C GLY A 216 21.85 15.79 -27.50
N GLY A 217 21.54 16.69 -26.56
CA GLY A 217 20.98 18.01 -26.84
C GLY A 217 20.79 18.80 -25.54
N GLY A 218 21.76 19.64 -25.21
CA GLY A 218 21.69 20.56 -24.08
C GLY A 218 20.74 21.73 -24.36
N GLY A 219 19.95 22.10 -23.35
CA GLY A 219 19.12 23.30 -23.35
C GLY A 219 18.79 23.70 -21.91
N GLY A 220 19.50 24.70 -21.39
CA GLY A 220 19.15 25.35 -20.13
C GLY A 220 17.93 26.24 -20.30
N GLY A 221 16.94 26.09 -19.42
CA GLY A 221 15.74 26.93 -19.41
C GLY A 221 15.00 26.82 -18.07
N GLY A 222 14.91 27.97 -17.39
CA GLY A 222 13.94 28.37 -16.34
C GLY A 222 13.41 27.29 -15.40
N GLY A 223 13.75 27.41 -14.11
CA GLY A 223 13.23 26.57 -13.02
C GLY A 223 11.70 26.58 -12.94
N THR A 224 11.08 25.67 -13.69
CA THR A 224 9.71 25.24 -13.46
C THR A 224 9.73 24.45 -12.15
N GLY A 225 8.93 24.88 -11.17
CA GLY A 225 8.81 24.22 -9.86
C GLY A 225 8.76 22.71 -10.03
N ARG A 226 9.81 22.02 -9.56
CA ARG A 226 9.87 20.56 -9.56
C ARG A 226 8.63 20.08 -8.81
N SER A 227 7.76 19.38 -9.54
CA SER A 227 6.54 18.83 -8.98
C SER A 227 6.89 17.96 -7.77
N ARG A 228 6.23 18.20 -6.63
CA ARG A 228 6.34 17.47 -5.36
C ARG A 228 5.91 15.98 -5.45
N SER A 229 5.96 15.38 -6.63
CA SER A 229 5.35 14.07 -6.91
C SER A 229 6.25 12.86 -6.58
N GLY A 230 7.37 13.05 -5.91
CA GLY A 230 8.42 12.02 -5.82
C GLY A 230 8.07 10.77 -5.03
N ARG A 231 7.06 10.81 -4.15
CA ARG A 231 6.78 9.70 -3.19
C ARG A 231 5.42 9.03 -3.32
N HIS A 232 4.67 9.32 -4.37
CA HIS A 232 3.43 8.58 -4.61
C HIS A 232 3.42 8.00 -6.01
N GLU A 233 3.12 6.72 -6.09
CA GLU A 233 2.99 5.98 -7.34
C GLU A 233 1.56 6.21 -7.85
N ILE A 234 1.39 6.73 -9.08
CA ILE A 234 0.08 6.87 -9.73
C ILE A 234 0.03 6.09 -11.04
N THR A 235 -1.04 5.34 -11.25
CA THR A 235 -1.31 4.61 -12.48
C THR A 235 -2.77 4.73 -12.91
N TYR A 236 -3.04 4.58 -14.20
CA TYR A 236 -4.36 4.11 -14.64
C TYR A 236 -4.35 2.59 -14.69
N ASN A 237 -5.41 1.98 -14.20
CA ASN A 237 -5.68 0.56 -14.33
C ASN A 237 -6.87 0.35 -15.25
N TRP A 238 -6.71 -0.59 -16.18
CA TRP A 238 -7.68 -0.93 -17.21
C TRP A 238 -7.96 -2.42 -17.17
N TYR A 239 -9.23 -2.78 -17.00
CA TYR A 239 -9.70 -4.16 -16.98
C TYR A 239 -10.71 -4.33 -18.12
N GLU A 240 -10.37 -5.20 -19.07
CA GLU A 240 -11.28 -5.66 -20.11
C GLU A 240 -12.35 -6.62 -19.55
N PRO A 241 -13.45 -6.86 -20.27
CA PRO A 241 -14.38 -7.96 -19.98
C PRO A 241 -13.65 -9.30 -19.80
N GLY A 242 -13.91 -9.98 -18.68
CA GLY A 242 -13.25 -11.21 -18.25
C GLY A 242 -12.02 -11.00 -17.37
N ALA A 243 -11.48 -9.78 -17.27
CA ALA A 243 -10.34 -9.51 -16.42
C ALA A 243 -10.74 -9.47 -14.94
N LYS A 244 -9.84 -9.95 -14.07
CA LYS A 244 -9.97 -9.97 -12.61
C LYS A 244 -8.60 -9.83 -11.95
N LEU A 245 -8.57 -9.63 -10.64
CA LEU A 245 -7.33 -9.66 -9.87
C LEU A 245 -7.57 -10.47 -8.60
N GLY A 246 -6.75 -11.50 -8.39
CA GLY A 246 -6.86 -12.38 -7.23
C GLY A 246 -6.63 -11.65 -5.90
N ARG A 247 -6.95 -12.35 -4.81
CA ARG A 247 -6.78 -11.82 -3.46
C ARG A 247 -5.31 -11.58 -3.14
N HIS A 248 -5.00 -10.35 -2.70
CA HIS A 248 -3.63 -9.94 -2.37
C HIS A 248 -3.62 -8.82 -1.33
N LEU A 249 -2.40 -8.48 -0.91
CA LEU A 249 -2.05 -7.26 -0.18
C LEU A 249 -1.15 -6.41 -1.07
N ASP A 250 -1.20 -5.10 -0.89
CA ASP A 250 -0.36 -4.19 -1.67
C ASP A 250 1.02 -4.01 -1.08
N GLU A 251 1.16 -4.25 0.23
CA GLU A 251 2.42 -4.18 0.93
C GLU A 251 2.66 -5.38 1.84
N HIS A 252 3.94 -5.76 1.95
CA HIS A 252 4.43 -6.75 2.89
C HIS A 252 5.66 -6.21 3.62
N HIS A 253 6.00 -6.80 4.76
CA HIS A 253 7.21 -6.45 5.49
C HIS A 253 8.47 -6.63 4.62
N GLU A 254 9.42 -5.70 4.67
CA GLU A 254 10.64 -5.69 3.86
C GLU A 254 11.41 -7.02 3.96
N GLU A 255 11.64 -7.47 5.19
CA GLU A 255 12.27 -8.77 5.48
C GLU A 255 11.57 -9.99 4.83
N THR A 256 10.25 -9.92 4.63
CA THR A 256 9.48 -11.02 4.03
C THR A 256 9.59 -11.08 2.50
N LYS A 257 10.15 -10.03 1.87
CA LYS A 257 10.38 -9.92 0.42
C LYS A 257 11.80 -10.35 0.01
N GLY A 258 12.63 -10.79 0.97
CA GLY A 258 14.05 -11.08 0.74
C GLY A 258 14.86 -9.83 0.40
N THR A 259 15.96 -9.99 -0.33
CA THR A 259 16.90 -8.89 -0.65
C THR A 259 16.25 -7.71 -1.37
N LYS A 260 15.18 -7.96 -2.13
CA LYS A 260 14.45 -6.91 -2.85
C LYS A 260 13.63 -5.99 -1.94
N GLY A 261 13.25 -6.47 -0.76
CA GLY A 261 12.45 -5.70 0.19
C GLY A 261 13.16 -4.46 0.71
N TRP A 262 14.49 -4.50 0.73
CA TRP A 262 15.36 -3.48 1.29
C TRP A 262 15.97 -2.53 0.25
N ILE A 263 15.65 -2.71 -1.03
CA ILE A 263 16.19 -1.87 -2.11
C ILE A 263 15.66 -0.44 -2.03
N ARG A 264 14.39 -0.29 -1.63
CA ARG A 264 13.74 1.02 -1.54
C ARG A 264 13.74 1.51 -0.10
N PRO A 265 14.09 2.79 0.15
CA PRO A 265 14.04 3.38 1.49
C PRO A 265 12.62 3.77 1.92
N SER A 266 11.62 3.46 1.11
CA SER A 266 10.22 3.76 1.34
C SER A 266 9.37 2.55 0.99
N ARG A 267 8.17 2.53 1.57
CA ARG A 267 7.18 1.46 1.42
C ARG A 267 5.79 2.04 1.23
N ARG A 268 4.88 1.23 0.68
CA ARG A 268 3.48 1.59 0.48
C ARG A 268 2.76 1.55 1.82
N SER A 269 2.21 2.68 2.23
CA SER A 269 1.55 2.84 3.53
C SER A 269 0.03 2.89 3.36
N VAL A 270 -0.45 3.66 2.39
CA VAL A 270 -1.87 3.79 2.07
C VAL A 270 -2.09 3.53 0.59
N THR A 271 -3.02 2.62 0.29
CA THR A 271 -3.52 2.39 -1.06
C THR A 271 -4.75 3.26 -1.30
N TRP A 272 -4.85 3.79 -2.51
CA TRP A 272 -6.02 4.52 -2.94
C TRP A 272 -6.45 4.15 -4.36
N LEU A 273 -7.76 4.25 -4.63
CA LEU A 273 -8.35 4.08 -5.95
C LEU A 273 -9.40 5.17 -6.19
N VAL A 274 -9.43 5.75 -7.38
CA VAL A 274 -10.49 6.65 -7.83
C VAL A 274 -11.10 6.09 -9.11
N TYR A 275 -12.38 5.73 -9.03
CA TYR A 275 -13.09 5.11 -10.15
C TYR A 275 -13.56 6.12 -11.18
N LEU A 276 -13.54 5.69 -12.44
CA LEU A 276 -13.88 6.54 -13.59
C LEU A 276 -15.03 5.95 -14.43
N ASN A 277 -15.91 5.10 -13.88
CA ASN A 277 -16.93 4.40 -14.68
C ASN A 277 -18.33 4.98 -14.44
N ASP A 278 -18.89 5.65 -15.46
CA ASP A 278 -20.26 6.18 -15.38
C ASP A 278 -21.28 5.04 -15.35
N ASP A 279 -22.31 5.21 -14.53
CA ASP A 279 -23.47 4.32 -14.46
C ASP A 279 -23.06 2.83 -14.38
N TRP A 280 -22.04 2.52 -13.56
CA TRP A 280 -21.55 1.15 -13.40
C TRP A 280 -22.49 0.33 -12.52
N SER A 281 -22.93 -0.82 -13.03
CA SER A 281 -23.79 -1.75 -12.30
C SER A 281 -22.96 -2.95 -11.86
N ALA A 282 -22.89 -3.21 -10.55
CA ALA A 282 -22.20 -4.40 -10.06
C ALA A 282 -22.89 -5.71 -10.52
N GLU A 283 -24.21 -5.66 -10.76
CA GLU A 283 -24.99 -6.82 -11.22
C GLU A 283 -24.74 -7.11 -12.70
N ASP A 284 -24.74 -6.07 -13.54
CA ASP A 284 -24.60 -6.24 -15.00
C ASP A 284 -23.14 -6.29 -15.45
N ASP A 285 -22.29 -5.44 -14.85
CA ASP A 285 -20.91 -5.24 -15.29
C ASP A 285 -19.87 -6.00 -14.44
N GLY A 286 -20.22 -6.45 -13.23
CA GLY A 286 -19.29 -7.11 -12.31
C GLY A 286 -18.18 -6.16 -11.85
N GLY A 287 -16.94 -6.65 -11.76
CA GLY A 287 -15.75 -5.81 -11.56
C GLY A 287 -15.62 -5.15 -10.19
N THR A 288 -16.41 -5.53 -9.19
CA THR A 288 -16.37 -4.91 -7.86
C THR A 288 -15.01 -5.16 -7.19
N LEU A 289 -14.52 -4.16 -6.47
CA LEU A 289 -13.41 -4.37 -5.53
C LEU A 289 -13.98 -5.02 -4.27
N ARG A 290 -13.60 -6.26 -4.00
CA ARG A 290 -13.96 -6.96 -2.78
C ARG A 290 -12.84 -6.79 -1.76
N CYS A 291 -13.17 -6.13 -0.67
CA CYS A 291 -12.28 -5.92 0.47
C CYS A 291 -12.63 -6.90 1.59
N PHE A 292 -11.62 -7.31 2.34
CA PHE A 292 -11.76 -8.18 3.51
C PHE A 292 -11.26 -7.44 4.77
N PRO A 293 -11.95 -6.36 5.19
CA PRO A 293 -11.60 -5.68 6.43
C PRO A 293 -11.80 -6.57 7.64
N ARG A 294 -11.27 -6.10 8.76
CA ARG A 294 -11.55 -6.70 10.06
C ARG A 294 -13.04 -6.63 10.40
N THR A 295 -13.46 -7.49 11.30
CA THR A 295 -14.81 -7.42 11.86
C THR A 295 -15.03 -6.05 12.52
N GLU A 296 -16.27 -5.55 12.48
CA GLU A 296 -16.64 -4.30 13.17
C GLU A 296 -16.35 -4.34 14.68
N GLU A 297 -16.37 -5.52 15.28
CA GLU A 297 -15.95 -5.70 16.68
C GLU A 297 -14.43 -5.56 16.83
N GLY A 298 -13.64 -6.25 16.01
CA GLY A 298 -12.18 -6.14 16.01
C GLY A 298 -11.71 -4.71 15.75
N MET A 299 -12.37 -3.98 14.84
CA MET A 299 -12.08 -2.56 14.60
C MET A 299 -12.44 -1.68 15.81
N ARG A 300 -13.61 -1.88 16.44
CA ARG A 300 -14.06 -1.09 17.60
C ARG A 300 -13.18 -1.29 18.83
N ASN A 301 -12.70 -2.51 19.04
CA ASN A 301 -11.90 -2.88 20.20
C ASN A 301 -10.40 -2.58 20.01
N ASN A 302 -9.99 -2.14 18.82
CA ASN A 302 -8.60 -1.80 18.54
C ASN A 302 -8.28 -0.35 18.92
N ASP A 303 -7.38 -0.21 19.88
CA ASP A 303 -6.88 1.05 20.43
C ASP A 303 -5.52 1.47 19.84
N VAL A 304 -4.93 0.63 18.99
CA VAL A 304 -3.63 0.86 18.35
C VAL A 304 -3.80 0.99 16.84
N PRO A 305 -3.25 2.03 16.20
CA PRO A 305 -3.26 2.13 14.74
C PRO A 305 -2.66 0.88 14.07
N VAL A 306 -3.30 0.43 13.00
CA VAL A 306 -2.87 -0.75 12.25
C VAL A 306 -1.75 -0.41 11.25
N GLY A 307 -1.21 -1.42 10.59
CA GLY A 307 -0.30 -1.27 9.45
C GLY A 307 1.16 -1.10 9.86
N ALA A 308 1.44 -0.06 10.66
CA ALA A 308 2.79 0.22 11.14
C ALA A 308 2.81 0.77 12.57
N HIS A 309 3.86 0.44 13.33
CA HIS A 309 4.15 1.03 14.64
C HIS A 309 5.65 1.28 14.80
N GLU A 310 6.04 2.52 15.07
CA GLU A 310 7.45 2.93 15.16
C GLU A 310 8.28 2.51 13.94
N GLY A 311 7.61 2.40 12.79
CA GLY A 311 8.18 1.94 11.53
C GLY A 311 8.23 0.42 11.36
N ASN A 312 7.88 -0.40 12.35
CA ASN A 312 7.75 -1.85 12.17
C ASN A 312 6.43 -2.17 11.45
N LEU A 313 6.45 -3.05 10.44
CA LEU A 313 5.22 -3.46 9.77
C LEU A 313 4.47 -4.56 10.52
N GLN A 314 3.15 -4.49 10.40
CA GLN A 314 2.26 -5.49 10.91
C GLN A 314 2.37 -6.80 10.11
N VAL A 315 2.37 -7.94 10.81
CA VAL A 315 2.45 -9.29 10.22
C VAL A 315 1.30 -10.22 10.64
N GLY A 316 0.42 -9.76 11.53
CA GLY A 316 -0.73 -10.54 11.97
C GLY A 316 -1.55 -9.86 13.05
N TRP A 317 -2.41 -10.65 13.69
CA TRP A 317 -3.28 -10.25 14.78
C TRP A 317 -3.25 -11.29 15.90
N VAL A 318 -3.51 -10.88 17.14
CA VAL A 318 -3.75 -11.78 18.29
C VAL A 318 -4.93 -11.32 19.12
N GLY A 319 -5.42 -12.21 19.99
CA GLY A 319 -6.56 -11.97 20.88
C GLY A 319 -7.88 -12.46 20.29
N GLU A 320 -8.91 -12.47 21.12
CA GLU A 320 -10.27 -12.85 20.71
C GLU A 320 -10.74 -11.92 19.58
N ASN A 321 -11.11 -12.49 18.43
CA ASN A 321 -11.50 -11.76 17.22
C ASN A 321 -10.37 -10.89 16.61
N GLY A 322 -9.10 -11.26 16.84
CA GLY A 322 -7.93 -10.62 16.21
C GLY A 322 -7.77 -9.16 16.62
N GLN A 323 -8.10 -8.80 17.86
CA GLN A 323 -8.18 -7.41 18.34
C GLN A 323 -6.86 -6.63 18.26
N HIS A 324 -5.73 -7.30 18.48
CA HIS A 324 -4.44 -6.63 18.66
C HIS A 324 -3.52 -6.85 17.46
N PRO A 325 -3.03 -5.79 16.80
CA PRO A 325 -2.04 -5.93 15.74
C PRO A 325 -0.73 -6.50 16.29
N VAL A 326 -0.11 -7.39 15.53
CA VAL A 326 1.24 -7.94 15.78
C VAL A 326 2.20 -7.36 14.78
N PHE A 327 3.27 -6.75 15.28
CA PHE A 327 4.33 -6.14 14.50
C PHE A 327 5.61 -6.98 14.56
N LEU A 328 6.41 -6.91 13.50
CA LEU A 328 7.71 -7.54 13.41
C LEU A 328 8.80 -6.48 13.61
N ASP A 329 9.55 -6.60 14.72
CA ASP A 329 10.72 -5.76 15.01
C ASP A 329 11.98 -6.48 14.56
N CYS A 330 12.59 -6.03 13.47
CA CYS A 330 13.86 -6.56 12.95
C CYS A 330 15.11 -5.81 13.43
N PHE A 331 14.96 -4.79 14.28
CA PHE A 331 16.05 -3.86 14.63
C PHE A 331 16.46 -3.95 16.10
N ARG A 332 16.55 -5.19 16.60
CA ARG A 332 16.87 -5.42 18.01
C ARG A 332 18.38 -5.43 18.24
N PRO A 333 18.85 -5.05 19.44
CA PRO A 333 20.28 -5.11 19.80
C PRO A 333 20.90 -6.51 19.70
N SER A 334 20.09 -7.57 19.70
CA SER A 334 20.52 -8.95 19.51
C SER A 334 20.94 -9.28 18.08
N GLY A 335 20.54 -8.46 17.11
CA GLY A 335 20.64 -8.74 15.68
C GLY A 335 19.52 -9.65 15.13
N GLY A 336 18.64 -10.17 15.99
CA GLY A 336 17.48 -10.96 15.57
C GLY A 336 16.19 -10.14 15.52
N ALA A 337 15.12 -10.75 15.01
CA ALA A 337 13.79 -10.19 14.98
C ALA A 337 12.92 -10.67 16.16
N ALA A 338 11.85 -9.94 16.46
CA ALA A 338 10.84 -10.34 17.43
C ALA A 338 9.43 -9.93 17.03
N LEU A 339 8.44 -10.67 17.52
CA LEU A 339 7.03 -10.34 17.35
C LEU A 339 6.54 -9.64 18.61
N TYR A 340 5.83 -8.53 18.46
CA TYR A 340 5.30 -7.78 19.58
C TYR A 340 3.91 -7.20 19.29
N ARG A 341 3.19 -6.85 20.35
CA ARG A 341 2.00 -5.99 20.29
C ARG A 341 2.18 -4.77 21.16
N VAL A 342 1.37 -3.75 20.91
CA VAL A 342 1.27 -2.58 21.76
C VAL A 342 0.06 -2.74 22.67
N ALA A 343 0.23 -2.45 23.95
CA ALA A 343 -0.85 -2.43 24.93
C ALA A 343 -0.96 -1.04 25.55
N THR A 344 -2.19 -0.55 25.66
CA THR A 344 -2.46 0.71 26.35
C THR A 344 -2.81 0.43 27.80
N THR A 345 -2.07 0.99 28.75
CA THR A 345 -2.43 0.89 30.17
C THR A 345 -3.33 2.05 30.56
N SER A 346 -4.53 1.74 31.04
CA SER A 346 -5.38 2.74 31.67
C SER A 346 -4.80 3.08 33.04
N SER A 347 -4.06 4.19 33.13
CA SER A 347 -3.67 4.73 34.41
C SER A 347 -4.95 5.14 35.15
N SER A 348 -5.17 4.62 36.35
CA SER A 348 -6.30 5.02 37.21
C SER A 348 -6.20 6.47 37.71
N SER A 349 -5.08 7.14 37.43
CA SER A 349 -4.90 8.56 37.71
C SER A 349 -5.58 9.39 36.61
N SER A 350 -6.28 10.45 37.01
CA SER A 350 -7.06 11.35 36.15
C SER A 350 -6.26 12.12 35.08
N SER A 351 -5.02 11.73 34.81
CA SER A 351 -4.18 12.31 33.77
C SER A 351 -4.40 11.54 32.46
N SER A 352 -4.82 12.24 31.41
CA SER A 352 -5.15 11.71 30.07
C SER A 352 -3.97 11.08 29.30
N ASN A 353 -2.83 10.86 29.95
CA ASN A 353 -1.66 10.25 29.34
C ASN A 353 -1.80 8.73 29.38
N HIS A 354 -2.29 8.18 28.27
CA HIS A 354 -2.27 6.75 28.02
C HIS A 354 -0.82 6.34 27.74
N GLU A 355 -0.22 5.55 28.63
CA GLU A 355 1.10 4.98 28.39
C GLU A 355 0.95 3.77 27.47
N ARG A 356 1.61 3.83 26.31
CA ARG A 356 1.70 2.70 25.38
C ARG A 356 2.92 1.87 25.76
N ARG A 357 2.70 0.57 26.01
CA ARG A 357 3.75 -0.39 26.36
C ARG A 357 3.87 -1.46 25.29
N ILE A 358 5.10 -1.77 24.88
CA ILE A 358 5.41 -2.91 24.02
C ILE A 358 5.41 -4.21 24.83
N ILE A 359 4.70 -5.21 24.34
CA ILE A 359 4.67 -6.58 24.88
C ILE A 359 5.25 -7.52 23.83
N ILE A 360 6.42 -8.09 24.14
CA ILE A 360 7.06 -9.10 23.30
C ILE A 360 6.26 -10.41 23.37
N LEU A 361 5.81 -10.88 22.21
CA LEU A 361 5.03 -12.10 22.06
C LEU A 361 5.88 -13.30 21.67
N SER A 362 6.99 -13.08 20.96
CA SER A 362 7.91 -14.15 20.59
C SER A 362 8.65 -14.70 21.81
N VAL A 363 8.83 -16.03 21.88
CA VAL A 363 9.52 -16.69 23.01
C VAL A 363 11.02 -16.38 23.08
N ARG A 364 11.61 -16.00 21.95
CA ARG A 364 13.00 -15.56 21.79
C ARG A 364 13.14 -14.78 20.49
N ASP A 365 14.25 -14.08 20.35
CA ASP A 365 14.64 -13.43 19.10
C ASP A 365 14.96 -14.49 18.04
N PHE A 366 14.66 -14.21 16.78
CA PHE A 366 14.80 -15.18 15.67
C PHE A 366 15.24 -14.51 14.37
N ASP A 367 15.93 -15.26 13.52
CA ASP A 367 16.16 -14.85 12.13
C ASP A 367 14.89 -15.14 11.32
N VAL A 368 14.44 -14.16 10.53
CA VAL A 368 13.24 -14.32 9.71
C VAL A 368 13.52 -15.36 8.62
N PRO A 369 12.78 -16.48 8.56
CA PRO A 369 13.07 -17.54 7.61
C PRO A 369 12.68 -17.13 6.18
N ALA A 370 13.18 -17.86 5.19
CA ALA A 370 12.70 -17.74 3.82
C ALA A 370 11.21 -18.16 3.72
N GLN A 371 10.50 -17.61 2.73
CA GLN A 371 9.10 -17.95 2.49
C GLN A 371 8.91 -19.44 2.13
N PRO A 372 7.78 -20.06 2.52
CA PRO A 372 6.70 -19.50 3.35
C PRO A 372 7.11 -19.36 4.82
N ILE A 373 6.70 -18.27 5.46
CA ILE A 373 7.00 -17.98 6.86
C ILE A 373 5.79 -18.35 7.73
N GLU A 374 6.01 -19.10 8.80
CA GLU A 374 5.00 -19.45 9.80
C GLU A 374 5.31 -18.75 11.13
N PHE A 375 4.87 -17.50 11.28
CA PHE A 375 5.21 -16.68 12.46
C PHE A 375 4.69 -17.28 13.79
N ALA A 376 3.62 -18.07 13.72
CA ALA A 376 3.06 -18.79 14.87
C ALA A 376 4.11 -19.67 15.60
N ALA A 377 5.11 -20.18 14.88
CA ALA A 377 6.17 -21.01 15.46
C ALA A 377 7.08 -20.25 16.44
N PHE A 378 7.11 -18.92 16.37
CA PHE A 378 7.94 -18.08 17.24
C PHE A 378 7.19 -17.50 18.43
N LEU A 379 5.86 -17.54 18.43
CA LEU A 379 5.01 -16.97 19.48
C LEU A 379 4.99 -17.83 20.74
N ASN A 380 4.71 -17.22 21.90
CA ASN A 380 4.34 -17.94 23.12
C ASN A 380 2.98 -18.65 22.96
N ASP A 381 2.67 -19.59 23.85
CA ASP A 381 1.50 -20.46 23.69
C ASP A 381 0.17 -19.68 23.65
N GLU A 382 0.01 -18.68 24.52
CA GLU A 382 -1.19 -17.81 24.59
C GLU A 382 -1.42 -17.05 23.27
N ALA A 383 -0.37 -16.42 22.74
CA ALA A 383 -0.46 -15.68 21.48
C ALA A 383 -0.65 -16.61 20.29
N ARG A 384 0.00 -17.79 20.29
CA ARG A 384 -0.06 -18.74 19.17
C ARG A 384 -1.46 -19.26 18.91
N GLU A 385 -2.25 -19.50 19.96
CA GLU A 385 -3.62 -20.02 19.84
C GLU A 385 -4.59 -19.06 19.15
N THR A 386 -4.32 -17.75 19.21
CA THR A 386 -5.18 -16.70 18.65
C THR A 386 -4.53 -15.94 17.50
N PHE A 387 -3.36 -16.39 17.04
CA PHE A 387 -2.61 -15.67 16.03
C PHE A 387 -3.19 -15.87 14.64
N GLU A 388 -3.57 -14.77 14.01
CA GLU A 388 -3.99 -14.72 12.62
C GLU A 388 -2.95 -13.99 11.79
N GLN A 389 -2.15 -14.75 11.03
CA GLN A 389 -1.10 -14.18 10.19
C GLN A 389 -1.69 -13.42 9.00
N ILE A 390 -1.30 -12.16 8.82
CA ILE A 390 -1.51 -11.43 7.57
C ILE A 390 -0.62 -12.07 6.50
N SER A 391 -1.09 -12.18 5.27
CA SER A 391 -0.32 -12.84 4.23
C SER A 391 1.09 -12.29 4.08
N THR A 392 2.07 -13.18 4.16
CA THR A 392 3.50 -12.87 4.05
C THR A 392 4.06 -13.19 2.67
N SER A 393 3.30 -13.87 1.82
CA SER A 393 3.70 -14.33 0.51
C SER A 393 2.73 -13.84 -0.54
N ARG A 394 3.26 -13.39 -1.68
CA ARG A 394 2.45 -13.12 -2.89
C ARG A 394 1.67 -14.35 -3.37
N LEU A 395 2.16 -15.55 -3.02
CA LEU A 395 1.56 -16.85 -3.35
C LEU A 395 1.11 -17.55 -2.10
N ASP A 396 0.44 -16.83 -1.22
CA ASP A 396 -0.11 -17.44 -0.02
C ASP A 396 -1.11 -18.54 -0.40
N PRO A 397 -0.85 -19.81 -0.04
CA PRO A 397 -1.77 -20.89 -0.36
C PRO A 397 -3.14 -20.70 0.27
N ARG A 398 -3.27 -19.86 1.32
CA ARG A 398 -4.57 -19.47 1.90
C ARG A 398 -5.39 -18.58 0.95
N PHE A 399 -4.73 -17.89 0.02
CA PHE A 399 -5.39 -17.14 -1.05
C PHE A 399 -5.51 -17.95 -2.35
N ALA A 400 -4.65 -18.94 -2.56
CA ALA A 400 -4.61 -19.72 -3.80
C ALA A 400 -5.39 -21.04 -3.74
N ARG A 401 -5.75 -21.56 -2.56
CA ARG A 401 -6.46 -22.84 -2.43
C ARG A 401 -7.93 -22.62 -2.05
N PRO A 402 -8.88 -23.18 -2.82
CA PRO A 402 -10.24 -23.30 -2.34
C PRO A 402 -10.22 -24.19 -1.08
N HIS A 403 -10.69 -23.67 0.05
CA HIS A 403 -10.81 -24.46 1.28
C HIS A 403 -11.66 -25.70 1.01
N ALA A 404 -11.05 -26.88 1.15
CA ALA A 404 -11.78 -28.14 1.07
C ALA A 404 -12.86 -28.14 2.16
N CYS A 405 -14.09 -28.52 1.80
CA CYS A 405 -15.20 -28.60 2.73
C CYS A 405 -14.85 -29.59 3.84
N PRO A 406 -14.89 -29.21 5.13
CA PRO A 406 -14.82 -30.17 6.22
C PRO A 406 -16.08 -31.03 6.12
N GLY A 407 -15.95 -32.26 5.60
CA GLY A 407 -17.07 -33.18 5.37
C GLY A 407 -17.09 -33.90 4.03
N ALA A 408 -16.20 -33.56 3.09
CA ALA A 408 -15.98 -34.42 1.91
C ALA A 408 -15.21 -35.67 2.38
N THR A 409 -15.90 -36.81 2.45
CA THR A 409 -15.33 -38.11 2.82
C THR A 409 -14.23 -38.49 1.83
N GLU A 410 -13.10 -39.03 2.32
CA GLU A 410 -11.92 -39.34 1.51
C GLU A 410 -12.14 -40.43 0.45
N ASP A 411 -13.29 -41.11 0.46
CA ASP A 411 -13.59 -42.29 -0.37
C ASP A 411 -13.96 -41.99 -1.84
N GLU A 412 -14.04 -40.74 -2.30
CA GLU A 412 -14.38 -40.39 -3.70
C GLU A 412 -13.24 -39.70 -4.48
N ARG A 413 -11.97 -39.90 -4.09
CA ARG A 413 -10.82 -39.41 -4.90
C ARG A 413 -10.47 -40.43 -5.98
N ASP A 414 -11.26 -40.46 -7.05
CA ASP A 414 -10.90 -41.14 -8.30
C ASP A 414 -9.73 -40.39 -8.97
N GLU A 415 -8.58 -41.05 -9.13
CA GLU A 415 -7.28 -40.51 -9.59
C GLU A 415 -7.26 -40.02 -11.05
N THR A 416 -8.40 -40.06 -11.76
CA THR A 416 -8.44 -39.90 -13.23
C THR A 416 -8.85 -38.51 -13.74
N THR A 417 -8.98 -37.48 -12.88
CA THR A 417 -9.40 -36.12 -13.30
C THR A 417 -8.48 -34.99 -12.81
N ALA A 418 -7.17 -35.22 -12.69
CA ALA A 418 -6.23 -34.15 -12.29
C ALA A 418 -6.05 -33.04 -13.35
N ASP A 419 -6.24 -33.32 -14.64
CA ASP A 419 -5.94 -32.37 -15.72
C ASP A 419 -7.14 -31.51 -16.18
N ALA A 420 -8.36 -31.80 -15.73
CA ALA A 420 -9.57 -31.07 -16.13
C ALA A 420 -10.08 -30.05 -15.08
N VAL A 421 -9.44 -29.96 -13.91
CA VAL A 421 -9.93 -29.14 -12.78
C VAL A 421 -9.36 -27.72 -12.76
N VAL A 422 -8.43 -27.38 -13.67
CA VAL A 422 -7.81 -26.04 -13.72
C VAL A 422 -8.70 -25.00 -14.43
N ALA A 423 -9.67 -25.41 -15.26
CA ALA A 423 -10.49 -24.50 -16.06
C ALA A 423 -11.82 -24.08 -15.41
N ALA A 424 -12.18 -24.66 -14.26
CA ALA A 424 -13.37 -24.30 -13.49
C ALA A 424 -12.98 -23.78 -12.11
N VAL A 425 -12.17 -22.71 -12.08
CA VAL A 425 -12.11 -21.78 -10.94
C VAL A 425 -13.39 -20.95 -10.96
N ASP A 426 -14.52 -21.67 -10.89
CA ASP A 426 -15.83 -21.13 -10.56
C ASP A 426 -15.69 -20.45 -9.19
N ASP A 427 -16.51 -19.44 -8.94
CA ASP A 427 -16.46 -18.41 -7.88
C ASP A 427 -16.58 -18.98 -6.43
N ARG A 428 -15.96 -20.13 -6.14
CA ARG A 428 -15.96 -20.90 -4.89
C ARG A 428 -15.14 -20.23 -3.78
N ASP A 429 -14.43 -19.15 -4.10
CA ASP A 429 -13.96 -18.17 -3.11
C ASP A 429 -15.12 -17.43 -2.42
N HIS A 430 -16.38 -17.63 -2.85
CA HIS A 430 -17.59 -17.16 -2.16
C HIS A 430 -17.96 -17.95 -0.91
N ARG A 431 -17.20 -18.95 -0.47
CA ARG A 431 -17.48 -19.48 0.86
C ARG A 431 -17.19 -18.35 1.84
N PRO A 432 -18.19 -17.82 2.59
CA PRO A 432 -17.87 -17.04 3.76
C PRO A 432 -16.98 -17.96 4.57
N SER A 433 -15.72 -17.58 4.68
CA SER A 433 -14.85 -18.28 5.59
C SER A 433 -15.55 -18.22 6.95
N ASN A 434 -15.50 -19.31 7.71
CA ASN A 434 -16.19 -19.38 9.02
C ASN A 434 -15.72 -18.26 9.98
N ASP A 435 -14.72 -17.50 9.57
CA ASP A 435 -14.11 -16.31 10.14
C ASP A 435 -15.10 -15.18 10.47
N GLY A 436 -16.36 -15.24 10.03
CA GLY A 436 -17.36 -14.20 10.34
C GLY A 436 -16.97 -12.80 9.86
N GLY A 437 -15.99 -12.71 8.96
CA GLY A 437 -15.37 -11.48 8.50
C GLY A 437 -16.37 -10.60 7.74
N THR A 438 -16.28 -9.29 7.96
CA THR A 438 -17.08 -8.31 7.21
C THR A 438 -16.52 -8.23 5.80
N ILE A 439 -17.26 -8.70 4.79
CA ILE A 439 -16.91 -8.48 3.37
C ILE A 439 -17.50 -7.15 2.93
N VAL A 440 -16.69 -6.34 2.24
CA VAL A 440 -17.14 -5.06 1.65
C VAL A 440 -16.89 -5.11 0.16
N ASP A 441 -17.97 -5.15 -0.62
CA ASP A 441 -17.92 -5.01 -2.07
C ASP A 441 -18.13 -3.54 -2.45
N VAL A 442 -17.17 -2.97 -3.18
CA VAL A 442 -17.22 -1.58 -3.66
C VAL A 442 -17.49 -1.57 -5.16
N THR A 443 -18.63 -1.01 -5.54
CA THR A 443 -18.99 -0.74 -6.94
C THR A 443 -18.05 0.32 -7.52
N PRO A 444 -17.45 0.10 -8.71
CA PRO A 444 -16.49 1.02 -9.29
C PRO A 444 -17.15 2.25 -9.95
N ALA A 445 -18.02 2.96 -9.21
CA ALA A 445 -18.77 4.10 -9.69
C ALA A 445 -17.90 5.37 -9.80
N ALA A 446 -18.05 6.08 -10.92
CA ALA A 446 -17.36 7.32 -11.24
C ALA A 446 -17.24 8.31 -10.07
N GLY A 447 -16.04 8.83 -9.85
CA GLY A 447 -15.73 9.81 -8.81
C GLY A 447 -15.63 9.25 -7.39
N THR A 448 -15.82 7.94 -7.19
CA THR A 448 -15.68 7.30 -5.88
C THR A 448 -14.20 7.08 -5.55
N LEU A 449 -13.77 7.59 -4.40
CA LEU A 449 -12.47 7.30 -3.79
C LEU A 449 -12.60 6.10 -2.85
N VAL A 450 -11.64 5.19 -2.92
CA VAL A 450 -11.45 4.09 -1.97
C VAL A 450 -10.08 4.24 -1.33
N LEU A 451 -10.01 4.14 -0.01
CA LEU A 451 -8.79 4.26 0.78
C LEU A 451 -8.67 3.14 1.80
N PHE A 452 -7.46 2.59 1.94
CA PHE A 452 -7.13 1.62 2.97
C PHE A 452 -5.63 1.51 3.20
N ASP A 453 -5.26 0.94 4.33
CA ASP A 453 -3.87 0.66 4.67
C ASP A 453 -3.33 -0.52 3.84
N SER A 454 -2.19 -0.32 3.17
CA SER A 454 -1.66 -1.25 2.17
C SER A 454 -1.21 -2.60 2.75
N VAL A 455 -0.95 -2.64 4.06
CA VAL A 455 -0.41 -3.82 4.77
C VAL A 455 -1.54 -4.68 5.33
N THR A 456 -2.67 -4.07 5.68
CA THR A 456 -3.67 -4.73 6.55
C THR A 456 -4.96 -5.12 5.87
N LEU A 457 -5.24 -4.62 4.66
CA LEU A 457 -6.49 -4.92 3.96
C LEU A 457 -6.28 -5.85 2.76
N PRO A 458 -6.49 -7.17 2.92
CA PRO A 458 -6.59 -8.06 1.78
C PRO A 458 -7.76 -7.63 0.89
N HIS A 459 -7.56 -7.69 -0.41
CA HIS A 459 -8.60 -7.34 -1.37
C HIS A 459 -8.40 -8.06 -2.70
N LEU A 460 -9.45 -8.12 -3.50
CA LEU A 460 -9.47 -8.68 -4.86
C LEU A 460 -10.34 -7.83 -5.77
N VAL A 461 -10.15 -7.92 -7.08
CA VAL A 461 -11.07 -7.37 -8.08
C VAL A 461 -11.83 -8.53 -8.69
N ARG A 462 -13.15 -8.54 -8.52
CA ARG A 462 -14.02 -9.55 -9.15
C ARG A 462 -13.97 -9.41 -10.67
N GLU A 463 -14.35 -10.48 -11.34
CA GLU A 463 -14.38 -10.51 -12.80
C GLU A 463 -15.30 -9.43 -13.37
N VAL A 464 -14.82 -8.72 -14.40
CA VAL A 464 -15.65 -7.81 -15.19
C VAL A 464 -16.52 -8.64 -16.12
N THR A 465 -17.79 -8.84 -15.75
CA THR A 465 -18.73 -9.70 -16.50
C THR A 465 -19.47 -8.96 -17.61
N GLY A 466 -19.48 -7.62 -17.56
CA GLY A 466 -20.13 -6.78 -18.56
C GLY A 466 -19.36 -6.68 -19.86
N THR A 467 -19.85 -5.81 -20.75
CA THR A 467 -19.22 -5.53 -22.06
C THR A 467 -18.33 -4.29 -22.05
N ARG A 468 -18.31 -3.55 -20.94
CA ARG A 468 -17.58 -2.30 -20.77
C ARG A 468 -16.31 -2.51 -19.95
N GLN A 469 -15.32 -1.66 -20.18
CA GLN A 469 -14.06 -1.68 -19.44
C GLN A 469 -14.20 -1.00 -18.08
N ARG A 470 -13.57 -1.60 -17.07
CA ARG A 470 -13.43 -1.00 -15.74
C ARG A 470 -12.13 -0.21 -15.67
N ILE A 471 -12.26 1.09 -15.44
CA ILE A 471 -11.17 2.07 -15.38
C ILE A 471 -11.08 2.65 -13.97
N ALA A 472 -9.86 2.74 -13.44
CA ALA A 472 -9.56 3.44 -12.19
C ALA A 472 -8.21 4.15 -12.29
N ALA A 473 -8.09 5.34 -11.71
CA ALA A 473 -6.79 5.83 -11.27
C ALA A 473 -6.46 5.16 -9.93
N THR A 474 -5.26 4.62 -9.77
CA THR A 474 -4.85 3.95 -8.53
C THR A 474 -3.46 4.35 -8.14
N GLY A 475 -3.15 4.22 -6.87
CA GLY A 475 -1.80 4.48 -6.43
C GLY A 475 -1.55 4.16 -4.98
N TRP A 476 -0.34 4.49 -4.57
CA TRP A 476 0.14 4.27 -3.21
C TRP A 476 0.81 5.53 -2.69
N PHE A 477 0.46 5.92 -1.48
CA PHE A 477 1.26 6.86 -0.71
C PHE A 477 2.36 6.11 0.00
N HIS A 478 3.60 6.54 -0.22
CA HIS A 478 4.73 5.94 0.45
C HIS A 478 5.05 6.67 1.75
N GLU A 479 5.53 5.92 2.72
CA GLU A 479 6.19 6.45 3.90
C GLU A 479 7.62 5.91 3.96
N ASP A 480 8.49 6.58 4.72
CA ASP A 480 9.84 6.08 4.97
C ASP A 480 9.78 4.72 5.68
N SER A 481 10.57 3.77 5.18
CA SER A 481 10.89 2.57 5.95
C SER A 481 11.75 2.96 7.17
N GLN A 482 11.85 2.11 8.19
CA GLN A 482 12.73 2.35 9.36
C GLN A 482 14.20 2.57 9.00
N PHE A 483 14.54 2.28 7.76
CA PHE A 483 15.88 2.24 7.28
C PHE A 483 16.20 3.50 6.46
N VAL A 484 17.16 4.27 6.98
CA VAL A 484 17.94 5.22 6.18
C VAL A 484 19.32 4.58 6.07
N LEU A 485 19.67 4.10 4.87
CA LEU A 485 21.08 3.83 4.55
C LEU A 485 21.76 5.20 4.73
N GLU A 486 22.56 5.36 5.77
CA GLU A 486 23.58 6.41 5.77
C GLU A 486 24.56 6.00 4.67
N VAL A 487 24.36 6.55 3.47
CA VAL A 487 25.20 6.30 2.29
C VAL A 487 26.57 6.96 2.50
#